data_AF-A0A5C6UW77-F1
#
_entry.id   AF-A0A5C6UW77-F1
#
_cell.length_a   1.000
_cell.length_b   1.000
_cell.length_c   1.000
_cell.angle_alpha   90.00
_cell.angle_beta   90.00
_cell.angle_gamma   90.00
#
_symmetry.space_group_name_H-M   'P 1'
#
loop_
_entity.id
_entity.type
_entity.pdbx_description
1 polymer ?
#
loop_
_entity_poly.entity_id
_entity_poly.type
_entity_poly.pdbx_seq_one_letter_code
_entity_poly.pdbx_strand_id
1 'polypeptide(L)'
;MTHLLKMCAVALALGLSVSCIEINNITPPADGGGNSQTDEDTGGADAGDNGDVGGEDDAGDPMDTGDDDPVDDDTGSDDEDAGSDEDAGSDEDTGNDSGPLPACDENFAPEDACGGDIVGSWTLDSICNATDMSSTVLASTCAEAELVSYEEVVTGTLTVSGTNFARTVEIDVQAETYVPTSCPELLFGGCDTYELIASSFSGLDVSCVLNQGAARCECEVTGSFISESDGGYVYEDGTVVTDDLTYDVCRSGSGLTLRPRPDNPDEAVYVEVYGP
;
A
#
# COMPACT_ATOMS: atom_id res chain seq x y z
N MET A 1 17.83 -16.36 25.00
CA MET A 1 16.95 -15.18 25.06
C MET A 1 16.74 -14.74 23.64
N THR A 2 15.56 -15.04 23.11
CA THR A 2 15.14 -14.75 21.74
C THR A 2 14.83 -13.26 21.62
N HIS A 3 15.67 -12.51 20.91
CA HIS A 3 15.41 -11.12 20.54
C HIS A 3 14.49 -11.10 19.32
N LEU A 4 13.20 -11.38 19.55
CA LEU A 4 12.09 -11.17 18.62
C LEU A 4 11.46 -9.83 18.99
N LEU A 5 12.06 -8.72 18.56
CA LEU A 5 11.47 -7.40 18.78
C LEU A 5 11.92 -6.43 17.69
N LYS A 6 10.92 -5.85 17.02
CA LYS A 6 10.94 -4.59 16.25
C LYS A 6 11.42 -4.61 14.78
N MET A 7 10.75 -5.39 13.92
CA MET A 7 10.74 -5.10 12.47
C MET A 7 9.36 -4.64 11.94
N CYS A 8 8.29 -4.68 12.75
CA CYS A 8 6.96 -4.23 12.33
C CYS A 8 6.68 -2.73 12.57
N ALA A 9 7.59 -1.99 13.19
CA ALA A 9 7.29 -0.63 13.68
C ALA A 9 7.24 0.44 12.58
N VAL A 10 7.83 0.20 11.40
CA VAL A 10 7.90 1.21 10.32
C VAL A 10 6.77 1.04 9.30
N ALA A 11 6.29 -0.19 9.05
CA ALA A 11 5.06 -0.39 8.27
C ALA A 11 3.85 0.32 8.94
N LEU A 12 3.87 0.41 10.27
CA LEU A 12 2.87 1.08 11.10
C LEU A 12 3.00 2.62 11.12
N ALA A 13 4.18 3.16 10.77
CA ALA A 13 4.42 4.60 10.73
C ALA A 13 4.10 5.24 9.36
N LEU A 14 4.08 4.42 8.30
CA LEU A 14 3.81 4.87 6.93
C LEU A 14 2.41 4.49 6.42
N GLY A 15 1.59 3.80 7.22
CA GLY A 15 0.26 3.31 6.79
C GLY A 15 0.31 2.49 5.49
N LEU A 16 1.45 1.84 5.22
CA LEU A 16 1.65 0.95 4.09
C LEU A 16 1.46 -0.47 4.60
N SER A 17 0.41 -1.14 4.12
CA SER A 17 0.09 -2.55 4.39
C SER A 17 1.11 -3.49 3.73
N VAL A 18 2.37 -3.39 4.11
CA VAL A 18 3.38 -4.37 3.70
C VAL A 18 3.15 -5.62 4.53
N SER A 19 2.60 -6.65 3.87
CA SER A 19 2.54 -8.02 4.39
C SER A 19 3.91 -8.39 4.96
N CYS A 20 4.00 -8.54 6.28
CA CYS A 20 5.25 -8.90 6.95
C CYS A 20 5.73 -10.25 6.42
N ILE A 21 6.78 -10.26 5.60
CA ILE A 21 7.47 -11.51 5.24
C ILE A 21 8.15 -12.02 6.51
N GLU A 22 7.62 -13.09 7.10
CA GLU A 22 8.34 -13.87 8.11
C GLU A 22 9.63 -14.43 7.48
N ILE A 23 10.77 -13.76 7.72
CA ILE A 23 12.08 -14.36 7.46
C ILE A 23 12.32 -15.41 8.54
N ASN A 24 11.84 -16.62 8.28
CA ASN A 24 12.21 -17.80 9.04
C ASN A 24 13.70 -18.08 8.86
N ASN A 25 14.49 -17.65 9.84
CA ASN A 25 15.70 -18.32 10.34
C ASN A 25 16.71 -18.79 9.27
N ILE A 26 17.44 -17.86 8.65
CA ILE A 26 18.68 -18.21 7.94
C ILE A 26 19.74 -18.51 9.01
N THR A 27 19.96 -19.80 9.27
CA THR A 27 21.13 -20.28 10.00
C THR A 27 22.37 -19.94 9.16
N PRO A 28 23.41 -19.26 9.70
CA PRO A 28 24.61 -19.00 8.94
C PRO A 28 25.27 -20.33 8.53
N PRO A 29 25.81 -20.46 7.30
CA PRO A 29 26.54 -21.65 6.91
C PRO A 29 27.77 -21.79 7.81
N ALA A 30 27.84 -22.93 8.51
CA ALA A 30 29.02 -23.29 9.27
C ALA A 30 30.14 -23.67 8.29
N ASP A 31 31.22 -22.92 8.35
CA ASP A 31 32.47 -23.20 7.67
C ASP A 31 33.08 -24.53 8.18
N GLY A 32 33.34 -25.44 7.23
CA GLY A 32 34.53 -26.31 7.20
C GLY A 32 34.77 -27.31 8.33
N GLY A 33 34.53 -28.59 8.04
CA GLY A 33 35.14 -29.70 8.78
C GLY A 33 34.71 -31.08 8.28
N GLY A 34 35.44 -31.64 7.32
CA GLY A 34 35.11 -32.94 6.74
C GLY A 34 35.32 -34.12 7.69
N ASN A 35 34.58 -35.20 7.44
CA ASN A 35 35.20 -36.53 7.32
C ASN A 35 34.32 -37.46 6.48
N SER A 36 34.96 -38.09 5.51
CA SER A 36 34.44 -39.19 4.69
C SER A 36 34.34 -40.45 5.54
N GLN A 37 33.18 -41.12 5.57
CA GLN A 37 33.13 -42.59 5.51
C GLN A 37 31.86 -43.05 4.79
N THR A 38 32.10 -44.05 3.95
CA THR A 38 31.22 -44.75 3.04
C THR A 38 30.39 -45.83 3.75
N ASP A 39 29.40 -46.31 2.98
CA ASP A 39 28.93 -47.69 2.89
C ASP A 39 27.61 -48.12 3.56
N GLU A 40 26.77 -48.62 2.64
CA GLU A 40 25.97 -49.85 2.70
C GLU A 40 24.59 -49.84 3.40
N ASP A 41 23.57 -49.73 2.53
CA ASP A 41 22.67 -50.83 2.15
C ASP A 41 22.03 -51.66 3.28
N THR A 42 20.70 -51.62 3.40
CA THR A 42 19.83 -52.82 3.43
C THR A 42 18.36 -52.43 3.58
N GLY A 43 17.51 -53.11 2.83
CA GLY A 43 16.12 -52.74 2.57
C GLY A 43 15.09 -53.05 3.66
N GLY A 44 13.83 -52.87 3.28
CA GLY A 44 12.66 -53.19 4.09
C GLY A 44 11.39 -52.73 3.40
N ALA A 45 10.88 -53.57 2.49
CA ALA A 45 9.48 -53.51 2.08
C ALA A 45 8.62 -53.95 3.28
N ASP A 46 7.51 -53.25 3.54
CA ASP A 46 6.37 -53.88 4.18
C ASP A 46 5.05 -53.35 3.62
N ALA A 47 4.14 -54.29 3.44
CA ALA A 47 2.84 -54.17 2.82
C ALA A 47 1.74 -54.16 3.89
N GLY A 48 0.60 -53.56 3.55
CA GLY A 48 -0.64 -53.61 4.32
C GLY A 48 -1.53 -52.49 3.80
N ASP A 49 -2.37 -52.71 2.80
CA ASP A 49 -3.61 -53.49 2.85
C ASP A 49 -4.47 -53.15 4.07
N ASN A 50 -5.52 -52.37 3.80
CA ASN A 50 -6.86 -52.56 4.34
C ASN A 50 -7.79 -51.64 3.55
N GLY A 51 -8.53 -52.23 2.62
CA GLY A 51 -9.76 -51.62 2.12
C GLY A 51 -10.82 -51.56 3.22
N ASP A 52 -11.81 -50.70 3.06
CA ASP A 52 -13.20 -51.13 3.21
C ASP A 52 -14.18 -50.18 2.51
N VAL A 53 -15.25 -50.83 2.09
CA VAL A 53 -16.50 -50.53 1.40
C VAL A 53 -17.26 -49.22 1.69
N GLY A 54 -17.96 -48.79 0.63
CA GLY A 54 -19.43 -48.75 0.70
C GLY A 54 -20.08 -47.41 0.34
N GLY A 55 -20.94 -47.43 -0.68
CA GLY A 55 -21.91 -46.36 -0.92
C GLY A 55 -22.36 -46.25 -2.37
N GLU A 56 -23.11 -47.25 -2.82
CA GLU A 56 -23.77 -47.33 -4.12
C GLU A 56 -25.09 -46.52 -4.09
N ASP A 57 -25.54 -46.14 -5.30
CA ASP A 57 -26.93 -45.84 -5.67
C ASP A 57 -27.59 -44.53 -5.21
N ASP A 58 -27.85 -43.62 -6.17
CA ASP A 58 -29.26 -43.41 -6.55
C ASP A 58 -29.39 -43.10 -8.05
N ALA A 59 -30.24 -43.88 -8.69
CA ALA A 59 -30.60 -43.84 -10.10
C ALA A 59 -32.03 -43.32 -10.20
N GLY A 60 -32.26 -42.27 -10.99
CA GLY A 60 -33.58 -41.67 -11.12
C GLY A 60 -33.73 -40.72 -12.31
N ASP A 61 -33.69 -41.31 -13.50
CA ASP A 61 -34.13 -40.83 -14.83
C ASP A 61 -35.66 -40.48 -14.85
N PRO A 62 -36.35 -40.19 -15.97
CA PRO A 62 -36.20 -39.17 -17.04
C PRO A 62 -37.53 -38.43 -17.41
N MET A 63 -37.47 -37.55 -18.42
CA MET A 63 -38.58 -37.02 -19.28
C MET A 63 -39.58 -36.05 -18.57
N ASP A 64 -40.15 -35.03 -19.21
CA ASP A 64 -40.96 -35.06 -20.43
C ASP A 64 -41.36 -33.64 -20.90
N THR A 65 -41.73 -33.62 -22.17
CA THR A 65 -42.08 -32.63 -23.20
C THR A 65 -42.92 -31.40 -22.89
N GLY A 66 -42.63 -30.35 -23.66
CA GLY A 66 -43.45 -29.16 -23.86
C GLY A 66 -43.13 -28.52 -25.21
N ASP A 67 -43.52 -29.23 -26.28
CA ASP A 67 -43.50 -28.82 -27.69
C ASP A 67 -44.41 -27.61 -27.97
N ASP A 68 -43.99 -26.88 -29.01
CA ASP A 68 -44.76 -26.25 -30.10
C ASP A 68 -45.96 -25.34 -29.78
N ASP A 69 -45.83 -24.04 -30.11
CA ASP A 69 -46.27 -23.57 -31.43
C ASP A 69 -45.88 -22.08 -31.69
N PRO A 70 -45.36 -21.75 -32.88
CA PRO A 70 -45.26 -20.40 -33.41
C PRO A 70 -46.50 -20.07 -34.26
N VAL A 71 -47.17 -18.96 -33.93
CA VAL A 71 -48.24 -18.35 -34.74
C VAL A 71 -48.16 -16.85 -34.50
N ASP A 72 -48.41 -15.96 -35.44
CA ASP A 72 -48.43 -15.90 -36.90
C ASP A 72 -48.55 -14.39 -37.18
N ASP A 73 -48.16 -13.97 -38.37
CA ASP A 73 -48.19 -12.63 -38.93
C ASP A 73 -49.32 -11.71 -38.43
N ASP A 74 -48.96 -10.47 -38.07
CA ASP A 74 -49.78 -9.35 -38.52
C ASP A 74 -48.93 -8.17 -39.03
N THR A 75 -49.12 -7.96 -40.32
CA THR A 75 -48.58 -6.93 -41.18
C THR A 75 -49.28 -5.59 -40.93
N GLY A 76 -48.52 -4.54 -40.61
CA GLY A 76 -49.04 -3.17 -40.55
C GLY A 76 -47.90 -2.16 -40.53
N SER A 77 -47.31 -1.90 -41.70
CA SER A 77 -47.40 -0.61 -42.43
C SER A 77 -46.51 0.48 -41.87
N ASP A 78 -45.54 0.85 -42.70
CA ASP A 78 -44.58 1.93 -42.56
C ASP A 78 -45.27 3.27 -42.28
N ASP A 79 -44.92 3.91 -41.17
CA ASP A 79 -45.04 5.37 -41.03
C ASP A 79 -43.63 5.92 -40.78
N GLU A 80 -43.03 6.38 -41.88
CA GLU A 80 -41.86 7.25 -41.86
C GLU A 80 -42.30 8.64 -41.39
N ASP A 81 -42.19 8.90 -40.09
CA ASP A 81 -42.07 10.25 -39.57
C ASP A 81 -40.60 10.51 -39.20
N ALA A 82 -39.89 10.96 -40.23
CA ALA A 82 -38.60 11.63 -40.11
C ALA A 82 -38.77 12.96 -39.37
N GLY A 83 -38.71 12.89 -38.04
CA GLY A 83 -38.43 14.03 -37.16
C GLY A 83 -37.08 13.83 -36.49
N SER A 84 -35.99 14.10 -37.23
CA SER A 84 -34.69 14.36 -36.61
C SER A 84 -34.77 15.72 -35.94
N ASP A 85 -35.31 15.75 -34.73
CA ASP A 85 -34.99 16.79 -33.77
C ASP A 85 -33.63 16.42 -33.18
N GLU A 86 -32.59 16.96 -33.82
CA GLU A 86 -31.24 17.06 -33.30
C GLU A 86 -31.23 17.97 -32.06
N ASP A 87 -31.89 17.53 -30.98
CA ASP A 87 -31.52 17.99 -29.64
C ASP A 87 -30.36 17.11 -29.17
N ALA A 88 -29.23 17.27 -29.88
CA ALA A 88 -27.92 17.10 -29.28
C ALA A 88 -27.76 18.24 -28.27
N GLY A 89 -28.46 18.12 -27.14
CA GLY A 89 -27.97 18.67 -25.89
C GLY A 89 -26.64 17.97 -25.64
N SER A 90 -25.57 18.54 -26.19
CA SER A 90 -24.27 18.45 -25.55
C SER A 90 -24.46 19.04 -24.17
N ASP A 91 -24.87 18.20 -23.22
CA ASP A 91 -24.49 18.34 -21.84
C ASP A 91 -22.97 18.10 -21.78
N GLU A 92 -22.21 18.95 -22.47
CA GLU A 92 -20.87 19.30 -22.06
C GLU A 92 -21.06 20.25 -20.87
N ASP A 93 -21.58 19.69 -19.77
CA ASP A 93 -21.23 20.15 -18.43
C ASP A 93 -19.76 19.74 -18.20
N THR A 94 -18.89 20.17 -19.11
CA THR A 94 -17.48 20.42 -18.84
C THR A 94 -17.42 21.73 -18.08
N GLY A 95 -18.25 21.84 -17.02
CA GLY A 95 -18.10 22.81 -15.97
C GLY A 95 -16.68 22.66 -15.52
N ASN A 96 -15.83 23.54 -16.05
CA ASN A 96 -14.43 23.60 -15.72
C ASN A 96 -14.47 24.00 -14.26
N ASP A 97 -14.42 22.99 -13.39
CA ASP A 97 -14.62 23.08 -11.95
C ASP A 97 -13.39 23.78 -11.39
N SER A 98 -13.23 25.05 -11.79
CA SER A 98 -12.06 25.89 -11.59
C SER A 98 -12.07 26.46 -10.19
N GLY A 99 -12.76 25.77 -9.28
CA GLY A 99 -12.75 26.03 -7.86
C GLY A 99 -11.33 25.90 -7.33
N PRO A 100 -11.04 26.56 -6.19
CA PRO A 100 -9.74 26.42 -5.57
C PRO A 100 -9.45 24.95 -5.28
N LEU A 101 -8.20 24.54 -5.47
CA LEU A 101 -7.74 23.23 -5.01
C LEU A 101 -8.01 23.10 -3.50
N PRO A 102 -8.39 21.92 -3.03
CA PRO A 102 -8.54 21.70 -1.61
C PRO A 102 -7.19 21.95 -0.92
N ALA A 103 -7.24 22.66 0.21
CA ALA A 103 -6.04 22.85 1.01
C ALA A 103 -5.71 21.55 1.74
N CYS A 104 -4.42 21.35 2.01
CA CYS A 104 -3.96 20.29 2.90
C CYS A 104 -4.52 20.53 4.32
N ASP A 105 -5.38 19.64 4.82
CA ASP A 105 -5.91 19.69 6.19
C ASP A 105 -5.66 18.36 6.92
N GLU A 106 -4.75 18.38 7.89
CA GLU A 106 -4.43 17.23 8.75
C GLU A 106 -5.63 16.77 9.60
N ASN A 107 -6.64 17.62 9.77
CA ASN A 107 -7.84 17.32 10.55
C ASN A 107 -9.00 16.81 9.70
N PHE A 108 -8.81 16.62 8.39
CA PHE A 108 -9.82 16.03 7.52
C PHE A 108 -10.27 14.70 8.12
N ALA A 109 -11.54 14.60 8.48
CA ALA A 109 -12.13 13.46 9.15
C ALA A 109 -13.21 12.82 8.27
N PRO A 110 -13.71 11.61 8.61
CA PRO A 110 -14.75 10.96 7.82
C PRO A 110 -16.00 11.82 7.60
N GLU A 111 -16.35 12.68 8.57
CA GLU A 111 -17.46 13.64 8.46
C GLU A 111 -17.22 14.79 7.46
N ASP A 112 -15.98 15.03 7.03
CA ASP A 112 -15.61 16.04 6.05
C ASP A 112 -15.64 15.50 4.61
N ALA A 113 -15.83 14.19 4.44
CA ALA A 113 -16.02 13.58 3.13
C ALA A 113 -17.26 14.19 2.45
N CYS A 114 -17.04 14.85 1.31
CA CYS A 114 -18.09 15.53 0.54
C CYS A 114 -18.48 14.80 -0.75
N GLY A 115 -17.72 13.76 -1.10
CA GLY A 115 -17.89 13.02 -2.34
C GLY A 115 -17.64 13.83 -3.59
N GLY A 116 -18.46 13.62 -4.63
CA GLY A 116 -18.32 14.23 -5.95
C GLY A 116 -17.97 13.22 -7.05
N ASP A 117 -17.83 13.69 -8.29
CA ASP A 117 -17.38 12.83 -9.39
C ASP A 117 -15.90 12.54 -9.23
N ILE A 118 -15.51 11.30 -8.99
CA ILE A 118 -14.11 10.94 -8.77
C ILE A 118 -13.47 10.31 -9.99
N VAL A 119 -14.05 10.41 -11.19
CA VAL A 119 -13.45 9.88 -12.43
C VAL A 119 -12.50 10.91 -13.06
N GLY A 120 -11.30 10.47 -13.44
CA GLY A 120 -10.25 11.36 -13.94
C GLY A 120 -8.82 10.87 -13.64
N SER A 121 -7.87 11.78 -13.86
CA SER A 121 -6.46 11.59 -13.54
C SER A 121 -5.95 12.83 -12.82
N TRP A 122 -5.13 12.63 -11.80
CA TRP A 122 -4.58 13.68 -10.95
C TRP A 122 -3.12 13.41 -10.61
N THR A 123 -2.40 14.48 -10.29
CA THR A 123 -1.07 14.46 -9.70
C THR A 123 -1.17 14.78 -8.22
N LEU A 124 -0.39 14.11 -7.39
CA LEU A 124 -0.31 14.41 -5.97
C LEU A 124 0.36 15.77 -5.76
N ASP A 125 -0.37 16.72 -5.20
CA ASP A 125 0.11 18.06 -4.90
C ASP A 125 0.73 18.15 -3.50
N SER A 126 0.14 17.46 -2.52
CA SER A 126 0.66 17.44 -1.15
C SER A 126 0.12 16.26 -0.34
N ILE A 127 0.91 15.83 0.65
CA ILE A 127 0.45 14.96 1.73
C ILE A 127 0.50 15.73 3.05
N CYS A 128 -0.60 15.73 3.79
CA CYS A 128 -0.67 16.23 5.16
C CYS A 128 -0.55 15.03 6.09
N ASN A 129 0.62 14.89 6.70
CA ASN A 129 0.84 13.88 7.72
C ASN A 129 0.40 14.41 9.09
N ALA A 130 -0.28 13.58 9.88
CA ALA A 130 -0.34 13.79 11.33
C ALA A 130 1.01 13.47 12.03
N THR A 131 1.96 12.84 11.31
CA THR A 131 3.20 12.30 11.88
C THR A 131 4.43 12.78 11.11
N ASP A 132 5.27 13.57 11.77
CA ASP A 132 6.57 13.99 11.25
C ASP A 132 7.51 12.78 11.11
N MET A 133 7.92 12.47 9.88
CA MET A 133 8.84 11.37 9.56
C MET A 133 10.26 11.60 10.13
N SER A 134 10.57 12.81 10.62
CA SER A 134 11.79 13.09 11.38
C SER A 134 12.03 12.09 12.53
N SER A 135 10.94 11.64 13.16
CA SER A 135 10.96 10.68 14.26
C SER A 135 11.31 9.26 13.84
N THR A 136 11.12 8.92 12.55
CA THR A 136 11.53 7.64 11.96
C THR A 136 13.02 7.67 11.58
N VAL A 137 13.51 8.83 11.13
CA VAL A 137 14.91 9.02 10.73
C VAL A 137 15.85 9.05 11.95
N LEU A 138 15.43 9.70 13.03
CA LEU A 138 16.16 9.66 14.29
C LEU A 138 15.84 8.36 15.03
N ALA A 139 16.82 7.48 15.21
CA ALA A 139 16.64 6.31 16.06
C ALA A 139 16.16 6.76 17.46
N SER A 140 14.92 6.41 17.80
CA SER A 140 14.19 6.79 19.05
C SER A 140 14.91 6.51 20.38
N THR A 141 16.05 5.84 20.29
CA THR A 141 16.89 5.28 21.34
C THR A 141 18.00 6.22 21.80
N CYS A 142 18.32 7.28 21.03
CA CYS A 142 19.22 8.34 21.48
C CYS A 142 18.57 9.72 21.49
N ALA A 143 18.15 10.16 22.67
CA ALA A 143 17.54 11.49 22.86
C ALA A 143 18.47 12.67 22.58
N GLU A 144 19.80 12.44 22.52
CA GLU A 144 20.79 13.45 22.19
C GLU A 144 21.09 13.51 20.68
N ALA A 145 20.51 12.61 19.87
CA ALA A 145 20.63 12.68 18.42
C ALA A 145 19.89 13.91 17.88
N GLU A 146 20.47 14.53 16.86
CA GLU A 146 19.99 15.76 16.26
C GLU A 146 19.73 15.55 14.77
N LEU A 147 18.58 16.00 14.29
CA LEU A 147 18.27 16.10 12.87
C LEU A 147 18.71 17.48 12.40
N VAL A 148 19.69 17.50 11.52
CA VAL A 148 20.40 18.70 11.06
C VAL A 148 19.71 19.29 9.84
N SER A 149 19.39 18.42 8.90
CA SER A 149 18.61 18.72 7.72
C SER A 149 17.65 17.57 7.46
N TYR A 150 16.51 17.92 6.88
CA TYR A 150 15.48 16.98 6.46
C TYR A 150 14.83 17.55 5.21
N GLU A 151 14.87 16.76 4.15
CA GLU A 151 14.21 17.02 2.89
C GLU A 151 13.37 15.79 2.57
N GLU A 152 12.09 16.04 2.31
CA GLU A 152 11.12 15.04 1.90
C GLU A 152 10.50 15.55 0.60
N VAL A 153 10.59 14.74 -0.44
CA VAL A 153 9.95 15.00 -1.72
C VAL A 153 8.90 13.92 -1.91
N VAL A 154 7.66 14.36 -2.01
CA VAL A 154 6.52 13.47 -2.22
C VAL A 154 5.99 13.74 -3.62
N THR A 155 5.86 12.67 -4.41
CA THR A 155 5.23 12.70 -5.72
C THR A 155 4.22 11.57 -5.85
N GLY A 156 3.30 11.68 -6.79
CA GLY A 156 2.32 10.63 -6.98
C GLY A 156 1.31 10.94 -8.07
N THR A 157 0.56 9.91 -8.42
CA THR A 157 -0.51 9.98 -9.41
C THR A 157 -1.69 9.15 -8.96
N LEU A 158 -2.89 9.63 -9.24
CA LEU A 158 -4.13 8.88 -9.08
C LEU A 158 -4.88 8.89 -10.40
N THR A 159 -5.37 7.74 -10.85
CA THR A 159 -6.25 7.62 -12.00
C THR A 159 -7.43 6.75 -11.61
N VAL A 160 -8.64 7.24 -11.90
CA VAL A 160 -9.89 6.55 -11.59
C VAL A 160 -10.73 6.52 -12.86
N SER A 161 -11.19 5.33 -13.22
CA SER A 161 -11.95 5.09 -14.45
C SER A 161 -13.06 4.07 -14.22
N GLY A 162 -14.32 4.48 -14.38
CA GLY A 162 -15.49 3.59 -14.33
C GLY A 162 -15.62 2.79 -13.03
N THR A 163 -14.91 1.67 -12.94
CA THR A 163 -14.87 0.75 -11.79
C THR A 163 -13.46 0.41 -11.32
N ASN A 164 -12.41 1.01 -11.91
CA ASN A 164 -11.02 0.74 -11.57
C ASN A 164 -10.29 2.01 -11.15
N PHE A 165 -9.31 1.85 -10.27
CA PHE A 165 -8.37 2.90 -9.90
C PHE A 165 -6.94 2.40 -10.03
N ALA A 166 -6.01 3.34 -10.14
CA ALA A 166 -4.58 3.13 -10.05
C ALA A 166 -3.98 4.34 -9.32
N ARG A 167 -3.24 4.08 -8.24
CA ARG A 167 -2.60 5.06 -7.37
C ARG A 167 -1.14 4.67 -7.20
N THR A 168 -0.26 5.65 -7.37
CA THR A 168 1.17 5.52 -7.08
C THR A 168 1.57 6.72 -6.24
N VAL A 169 2.25 6.48 -5.12
CA VAL A 169 2.87 7.52 -4.29
C VAL A 169 4.32 7.14 -4.06
N GLU A 170 5.22 8.07 -4.34
CA GLU A 170 6.67 7.95 -4.16
C GLU A 170 7.11 9.02 -3.16
N ILE A 171 7.81 8.58 -2.11
CA ILE A 171 8.37 9.43 -1.07
C ILE A 171 9.87 9.25 -1.09
N ASP A 172 10.58 10.29 -1.48
CA ASP A 172 12.03 10.37 -1.37
C ASP A 172 12.41 11.16 -0.12
N VAL A 173 13.28 10.58 0.70
CA VAL A 173 13.76 11.20 1.94
C VAL A 173 15.27 11.38 1.83
N GLN A 174 15.74 12.57 2.18
CA GLN A 174 17.13 12.85 2.46
C GLN A 174 17.26 13.57 3.80
N ALA A 175 18.14 13.09 4.65
CA ALA A 175 18.34 13.67 5.97
C ALA A 175 19.81 13.61 6.40
N GLU A 176 20.24 14.63 7.11
CA GLU A 176 21.51 14.63 7.83
C GLU A 176 21.22 14.54 9.33
N THR A 177 21.82 13.56 10.00
CA THR A 177 21.68 13.37 11.44
C THR A 177 23.04 13.39 12.13
N TYR A 178 23.07 13.94 13.34
CA TYR A 178 24.20 13.90 14.23
C TYR A 178 23.88 13.02 15.43
N VAL A 179 24.69 11.98 15.64
CA VAL A 179 24.52 11.03 16.74
C VAL A 179 25.73 11.14 17.67
N PRO A 180 25.58 11.74 18.87
CA PRO A 180 26.69 11.87 19.81
C PRO A 180 27.27 10.51 20.21
N THR A 181 28.58 10.40 20.35
CA THR A 181 29.25 9.15 20.79
C THR A 181 28.87 8.71 22.21
N SER A 182 28.15 9.54 22.98
CA SER A 182 27.51 9.18 24.25
C SER A 182 26.29 8.27 24.09
N CYS A 183 25.72 8.20 22.88
CA CYS A 183 24.56 7.36 22.60
C CYS A 183 24.87 5.88 22.90
N PRO A 184 24.02 5.16 23.66
CA PRO A 184 24.27 3.78 24.06
C PRO A 184 24.56 2.82 22.90
N GLU A 185 23.97 3.09 21.75
CA GLU A 185 24.08 2.27 20.53
C GLU A 185 25.48 2.34 19.90
N LEU A 186 26.18 3.45 20.11
CA LEU A 186 27.54 3.65 19.62
C LEU A 186 28.61 3.07 20.56
N LEU A 187 28.24 2.68 21.79
CA LEU A 187 29.19 2.23 22.81
C LEU A 187 29.94 0.94 22.44
N PHE A 188 29.36 0.09 21.58
CA PHE A 188 29.92 -1.23 21.27
C PHE A 188 30.45 -1.39 19.85
N GLY A 189 30.23 -0.42 18.96
CA GLY A 189 30.80 -0.48 17.62
C GLY A 189 30.74 0.82 16.83
N GLY A 190 30.59 1.96 17.50
CA GLY A 190 30.70 3.28 16.86
C GLY A 190 29.69 3.49 15.73
N CYS A 191 30.05 4.38 14.79
CA CYS A 191 29.16 4.80 13.72
C CYS A 191 28.72 3.63 12.83
N ASP A 192 29.59 2.66 12.58
CA ASP A 192 29.30 1.47 11.78
C ASP A 192 28.14 0.64 12.37
N THR A 193 28.00 0.61 13.70
CA THR A 193 26.88 -0.10 14.35
C THR A 193 25.57 0.66 14.19
N TYR A 194 25.61 1.99 14.28
CA TYR A 194 24.43 2.80 14.03
C TYR A 194 24.01 2.71 12.55
N GLU A 195 24.97 2.77 11.63
CA GLU A 195 24.74 2.56 10.20
C GLU A 195 24.06 1.21 9.95
N LEU A 196 24.56 0.12 10.54
CA LEU A 196 23.96 -1.21 10.38
C LEU A 196 22.52 -1.28 10.91
N ILE A 197 22.23 -0.62 12.04
CA ILE A 197 20.88 -0.60 12.64
C ILE A 197 19.95 0.27 11.78
N ALA A 198 20.40 1.44 11.36
CA ALA A 198 19.60 2.37 10.58
C ALA A 198 19.35 1.84 9.14
N SER A 199 20.33 1.19 8.52
CA SER A 199 20.16 0.51 7.23
C SER A 199 19.35 -0.79 7.32
N SER A 200 18.97 -1.23 8.54
CA SER A 200 18.06 -2.37 8.69
C SER A 200 16.60 -2.00 8.40
N PHE A 201 16.29 -0.70 8.31
CA PHE A 201 15.00 -0.22 7.85
C PHE A 201 14.91 -0.34 6.33
N SER A 202 13.92 -1.11 5.85
CA SER A 202 13.72 -1.33 4.42
C SER A 202 13.50 0.00 3.69
N GLY A 203 14.24 0.24 2.61
CA GLY A 203 14.11 1.44 1.79
C GLY A 203 14.99 2.62 2.22
N LEU A 204 15.76 2.48 3.32
CA LEU A 204 16.76 3.47 3.73
C LEU A 204 18.19 2.99 3.44
N ASP A 205 19.00 3.89 2.88
CA ASP A 205 20.45 3.79 2.78
C ASP A 205 21.06 4.81 3.75
N VAL A 206 21.89 4.32 4.67
CA VAL A 206 22.52 5.15 5.69
C VAL A 206 24.02 5.05 5.56
N SER A 207 24.71 6.19 5.61
CA SER A 207 26.16 6.27 5.64
C SER A 207 26.61 7.18 6.77
N CYS A 208 27.46 6.66 7.66
CA CYS A 208 27.89 7.40 8.84
C CYS A 208 29.41 7.58 8.91
N VAL A 209 29.86 8.79 9.24
CA VAL A 209 31.28 9.10 9.45
C VAL A 209 31.51 9.63 10.87
N LEU A 210 32.52 9.07 11.55
CA LEU A 210 32.92 9.55 12.86
C LEU A 210 33.67 10.89 12.76
N ASN A 211 33.07 11.96 13.30
CA ASN A 211 33.76 13.22 13.54
C ASN A 211 34.38 13.22 14.95
N GLN A 212 35.65 12.81 15.04
CA GLN A 212 36.37 12.76 16.33
C GLN A 212 36.50 14.13 17.01
N GLY A 213 36.56 15.22 16.24
CA GLY A 213 36.68 16.58 16.79
C GLY A 213 35.42 17.05 17.50
N ALA A 214 34.26 16.59 17.03
CA ALA A 214 32.95 16.88 17.60
C ALA A 214 32.37 15.74 18.46
N ALA A 215 33.09 14.62 18.57
CA ALA A 215 32.67 13.42 19.31
C ALA A 215 31.27 12.89 18.91
N ARG A 216 30.97 12.88 17.61
CA ARG A 216 29.68 12.45 17.05
C ARG A 216 29.85 11.70 15.73
N CYS A 217 28.87 10.86 15.40
CA CYS A 217 28.67 10.34 14.06
C CYS A 217 27.86 11.35 13.26
N GLU A 218 28.30 11.65 12.05
CA GLU A 218 27.57 12.44 11.07
C GLU A 218 27.05 11.46 10.02
N CYS A 219 25.73 11.30 9.97
CA CYS A 219 25.07 10.29 9.17
C CYS A 219 24.21 10.95 8.10
N GLU A 220 24.42 10.55 6.85
CA GLU A 220 23.51 10.82 5.76
C GLU A 220 22.54 9.65 5.65
N VAL A 221 21.24 9.96 5.62
CA VAL A 221 20.16 9.00 5.43
C VAL A 221 19.46 9.38 4.13
N THR A 222 19.41 8.44 3.20
CA THR A 222 18.61 8.57 1.98
C THR A 222 17.62 7.42 1.89
N GLY A 223 16.49 7.63 1.24
CA GLY A 223 15.54 6.55 1.03
C GLY A 223 14.50 6.90 -0.01
N SER A 224 13.93 5.87 -0.61
CA SER A 224 12.85 6.00 -1.58
C SER A 224 11.80 4.92 -1.28
N PHE A 225 10.57 5.36 -1.05
CA PHE A 225 9.44 4.52 -0.70
C PHE A 225 8.38 4.65 -1.78
N ILE A 226 8.03 3.53 -2.41
CA ILE A 226 6.99 3.50 -3.43
C ILE A 226 5.80 2.69 -2.90
N SER A 227 4.63 3.31 -2.96
CA SER A 227 3.33 2.73 -2.63
C SER A 227 2.48 2.69 -3.89
N GLU A 228 2.21 1.48 -4.38
CA GLU A 228 1.34 1.24 -5.53
C GLU A 228 0.07 0.53 -5.05
N SER A 229 -1.06 0.96 -5.58
CA SER A 229 -2.36 0.31 -5.36
C SER A 229 -3.20 0.48 -6.62
N ASP A 230 -3.68 -0.62 -7.16
CA ASP A 230 -4.55 -0.64 -8.32
C ASP A 230 -5.59 -1.75 -8.18
N GLY A 231 -6.70 -1.60 -8.90
CA GLY A 231 -7.74 -2.63 -8.93
C GLY A 231 -9.14 -2.06 -9.02
N GLY A 232 -10.11 -2.90 -8.66
CA GLY A 232 -11.51 -2.52 -8.60
C GLY A 232 -11.80 -1.61 -7.40
N TYR A 233 -12.82 -0.76 -7.52
CA TYR A 233 -13.35 -0.01 -6.38
C TYR A 233 -14.87 0.05 -6.41
N VAL A 234 -15.45 0.26 -5.23
CA VAL A 234 -16.84 0.67 -5.04
C VAL A 234 -16.84 2.08 -4.47
N TYR A 235 -17.70 2.94 -5.01
CA TYR A 235 -17.84 4.31 -4.56
C TYR A 235 -19.26 4.61 -4.12
N GLU A 236 -19.41 5.06 -2.87
CA GLU A 236 -20.69 5.40 -2.27
C GLU A 236 -20.50 6.63 -1.37
N ASP A 237 -21.20 7.71 -1.71
CA ASP A 237 -21.35 8.92 -0.88
C ASP A 237 -20.04 9.43 -0.25
N GLY A 238 -19.02 9.65 -1.07
CA GLY A 238 -17.72 10.12 -0.61
C GLY A 238 -16.84 9.09 0.07
N THR A 239 -17.20 7.80 0.00
CA THR A 239 -16.35 6.70 0.44
C THR A 239 -15.94 5.84 -0.75
N VAL A 240 -14.63 5.65 -0.94
CA VAL A 240 -14.07 4.67 -1.89
C VAL A 240 -13.65 3.43 -1.12
N VAL A 241 -14.15 2.26 -1.50
CA VAL A 241 -13.76 0.97 -0.95
C VAL A 241 -13.00 0.19 -2.01
N THR A 242 -11.77 -0.18 -1.70
CA THR A 242 -10.93 -1.08 -2.51
C THR A 242 -10.82 -2.44 -1.81
N ASP A 243 -10.09 -3.38 -2.40
CA ASP A 243 -9.87 -4.70 -1.78
C ASP A 243 -9.08 -4.59 -0.46
N ASP A 244 -8.21 -3.59 -0.34
CA ASP A 244 -7.28 -3.45 0.78
C ASP A 244 -7.65 -2.32 1.75
N LEU A 245 -8.28 -1.25 1.26
CA LEU A 245 -8.45 -0.01 2.02
C LEU A 245 -9.80 0.66 1.75
N THR A 246 -10.25 1.43 2.74
CA THR A 246 -11.36 2.37 2.58
C THR A 246 -10.82 3.78 2.64
N TYR A 247 -11.29 4.66 1.76
CA TYR A 247 -10.90 6.07 1.72
C TYR A 247 -12.10 6.98 1.88
N ASP A 248 -11.94 8.02 2.70
CA ASP A 248 -12.78 9.21 2.73
C ASP A 248 -12.36 10.15 1.61
N VAL A 249 -13.31 10.62 0.82
CA VAL A 249 -13.04 11.40 -0.39
C VAL A 249 -13.89 12.66 -0.44
N CYS A 250 -13.24 13.76 -0.82
CA CYS A 250 -13.92 15.01 -1.12
C CYS A 250 -13.32 15.63 -2.40
N ARG A 251 -14.16 15.82 -3.42
CA ARG A 251 -13.83 16.59 -4.61
C ARG A 251 -14.18 18.05 -4.39
N SER A 252 -13.20 18.92 -4.63
CA SER A 252 -13.40 20.37 -4.55
C SER A 252 -12.70 21.05 -5.72
N GLY A 253 -13.48 21.72 -6.58
CA GLY A 253 -12.96 22.26 -7.83
C GLY A 253 -12.31 21.17 -8.69
N SER A 254 -11.08 21.42 -9.14
CA SER A 254 -10.31 20.50 -9.97
C SER A 254 -9.50 19.49 -9.16
N GLY A 255 -9.55 19.58 -7.82
CA GLY A 255 -8.76 18.75 -6.94
C GLY A 255 -9.57 17.71 -6.18
N LEU A 256 -8.86 16.76 -5.61
CA LEU A 256 -9.40 15.62 -4.89
C LEU A 256 -8.62 15.43 -3.59
N THR A 257 -9.34 15.33 -2.47
CA THR A 257 -8.77 14.95 -1.17
C THR A 257 -9.09 13.50 -0.90
N LEU A 258 -8.07 12.70 -0.57
CA LEU A 258 -8.20 11.31 -0.14
C LEU A 258 -7.63 11.16 1.26
N ARG A 259 -8.34 10.41 2.11
CA ARG A 259 -7.83 10.01 3.42
C ARG A 259 -8.15 8.53 3.64
N PRO A 260 -7.16 7.65 3.87
CA PRO A 260 -7.43 6.27 4.23
C PRO A 260 -8.09 6.20 5.61
N ARG A 261 -9.05 5.28 5.76
CA ARG A 261 -9.61 4.88 7.05
C ARG A 261 -8.78 3.72 7.58
N PRO A 262 -7.99 3.91 8.65
CA PRO A 262 -7.22 2.82 9.21
C PRO A 262 -8.16 1.83 9.93
N ASP A 263 -7.80 0.56 9.91
CA ASP A 263 -8.49 -0.47 10.70
C ASP A 263 -8.28 -0.28 12.20
N ASN A 264 -7.13 0.32 12.56
CA ASN A 264 -6.79 0.66 13.93
C ASN A 264 -6.86 2.19 14.13
N PRO A 265 -7.71 2.71 15.04
CA PRO A 265 -7.80 4.15 15.29
C PRO A 265 -6.52 4.78 15.86
N ASP A 266 -5.59 3.97 16.39
CA ASP A 266 -4.28 4.44 16.86
C ASP A 266 -3.23 4.50 15.75
N GLU A 267 -3.55 4.07 14.53
CA GLU A 267 -2.66 4.14 13.37
C GLU A 267 -2.59 5.57 12.81
N ALA A 268 -1.39 5.97 12.41
CA ALA A 268 -1.19 7.25 11.77
C ALA A 268 -1.92 7.30 10.42
N VAL A 269 -2.63 8.40 10.17
CA VAL A 269 -3.33 8.64 8.92
C VAL A 269 -2.70 9.84 8.22
N TYR A 270 -2.60 9.75 6.91
CA TYR A 270 -2.16 10.82 6.03
C TYR A 270 -3.31 11.27 5.13
N VAL A 271 -3.35 12.56 4.83
CA VAL A 271 -4.35 13.14 3.92
C VAL A 271 -3.64 13.52 2.63
N GLU A 272 -4.07 12.93 1.52
CA GLU A 272 -3.54 13.20 0.20
C GLU A 272 -4.39 14.24 -0.49
N VAL A 273 -3.72 15.22 -1.10
CA VAL A 273 -4.36 16.24 -1.93
C VAL A 273 -3.82 16.12 -3.34
N TYR A 274 -4.74 15.96 -4.27
CA TYR A 274 -4.49 15.75 -5.68
C TYR A 274 -5.00 16.94 -6.50
N GLY A 275 -4.19 17.36 -7.47
CA GLY A 275 -4.50 18.40 -8.46
C GLY A 275 -4.50 17.87 -9.90
N PRO A 276 -4.98 18.67 -10.87
CA PRO A 276 -5.10 18.27 -12.27
C PRO A 276 -3.75 18.09 -12.99
#